data_AF-A0A1X1XTH5-F1
#
_entry.id   AF-A0A1X1XTH5-F1
#
_cell.length_a   1.000
_cell.length_b   1.000
_cell.length_c   1.000
_cell.angle_alpha   90.00
_cell.angle_beta   90.00
_cell.angle_gamma   90.00
#
_symmetry.space_group_name_H-M   'P 1'
#
loop_
_entity.id
_entity.type
_entity.pdbx_description
1 polymer ?
#
loop_
_entity_poly.entity_id
_entity_poly.type
_entity_poly.pdbx_seq_one_letter_code
_entity_poly.pdbx_strand_id
1 'polypeptide(L)'
;MRQQIAALASVCALAVGCTNTVNGTAVAADKSGPLNRDPVPVAALDGLLLDVSQINHELGASSMKVWYSAKAMWDWSKSVVDKNCLAIDGPAQDKVYAGTGWTGMRGQRLDDSVDDSKRRTHYAIQAVVAFPGAHDANTFFNNQVQSWSSCSNRRFSDVSPDQPDTLWTVGGVTNDNGTLSTSQVQEGGDGWTCQRALTVRNNVAIDVVTCAYSQTGSVAIDIATQIAAKVARQ
;
A
#
# COMPACT_ATOMS: atom_id res chain seq x y z
N MET A 1 -8.31 69.66 29.34
CA MET A 1 -8.22 69.43 30.80
C MET A 1 -8.05 67.94 31.05
N ARG A 2 -6.94 67.57 31.71
CA ARG A 2 -6.80 66.53 32.75
C ARG A 2 -7.58 65.21 32.56
N GLN A 3 -6.93 64.05 32.42
CA GLN A 3 -6.57 63.10 33.51
C GLN A 3 -7.11 61.71 33.06
N GLN A 4 -6.50 60.53 33.23
CA GLN A 4 -5.30 60.02 33.90
C GLN A 4 -4.77 58.77 33.18
N ILE A 5 -3.46 58.59 33.31
CA ILE A 5 -2.69 57.39 32.99
C ILE A 5 -2.83 56.42 34.17
N ALA A 6 -3.10 55.14 33.91
CA ALA A 6 -2.83 54.05 34.84
C ALA A 6 -1.92 53.04 34.13
N ALA A 7 -0.61 53.15 34.37
CA ALA A 7 0.41 52.26 33.86
C ALA A 7 0.55 51.06 34.81
N LEU A 8 0.24 49.85 34.33
CA LEU A 8 0.61 48.60 34.98
C LEU A 8 2.03 48.22 34.52
N ALA A 9 3.02 48.55 35.34
CA ALA A 9 4.40 48.12 35.13
C ALA A 9 4.51 46.62 35.41
N SER A 10 4.57 45.82 34.35
CA SER A 10 4.90 44.40 34.40
C SER A 10 6.41 44.26 34.22
N VAL A 11 7.14 44.02 35.31
CA VAL A 11 8.58 43.78 35.27
C VAL A 11 8.82 42.35 34.76
N CYS A 12 9.09 42.20 33.46
CA CYS A 12 9.65 40.97 32.91
C CYS A 12 11.16 40.95 33.18
N ALA A 13 11.61 40.08 34.09
CA ALA A 13 13.01 39.76 34.25
C ALA A 13 13.51 39.02 33.00
N LEU A 14 14.24 39.71 32.13
CA LEU A 14 14.93 39.08 30.99
C LEU A 14 16.16 38.33 31.52
N ALA A 15 16.08 37.01 31.55
CA ALA A 15 17.28 36.19 31.64
C ALA A 15 18.05 36.34 30.32
N VAL A 16 19.09 37.19 30.31
CA VAL A 16 20.02 37.32 29.19
C VAL A 16 20.94 36.11 29.21
N GLY A 17 20.45 34.98 28.70
CA GLY A 17 21.31 33.88 28.28
C GLY A 17 22.07 34.32 27.03
N CYS A 18 23.40 34.19 27.03
CA CYS A 18 24.22 34.41 25.84
C CYS A 18 23.89 33.35 24.79
N THR A 19 22.84 33.53 23.99
CA THR A 19 22.61 32.76 22.77
C THR A 19 23.49 33.31 21.67
N ASN A 20 24.54 32.58 21.31
CA ASN A 20 25.26 32.82 20.07
C ASN A 20 24.38 32.34 18.92
N THR A 21 23.71 33.26 18.24
CA THR A 21 23.05 32.96 16.97
C THR A 21 24.09 33.08 15.87
N VAL A 22 24.51 31.94 15.30
CA VAL A 22 25.27 31.93 14.06
C VAL A 22 24.32 32.19 12.90
N ASN A 23 24.65 33.16 12.04
CA ASN A 23 23.97 33.32 10.75
C ASN A 23 24.36 32.12 9.87
N GLY A 24 23.45 31.18 9.71
CA GLY A 24 23.60 30.05 8.81
C GLY A 24 22.25 29.70 8.19
N THR A 25 22.20 29.61 6.87
CA THR A 25 21.08 28.96 6.18
C THR A 25 21.14 27.48 6.51
N ALA A 26 20.04 26.91 7.00
CA ALA A 26 19.95 25.46 7.15
C ALA A 26 20.07 24.82 5.75
N VAL A 27 21.17 24.11 5.51
CA VAL A 27 21.37 23.33 4.29
C VAL A 27 21.14 21.87 4.65
N ALA A 28 20.41 21.13 3.81
CA ALA A 28 20.27 19.70 3.99
C ALA A 28 21.66 19.04 4.00
N ALA A 29 21.92 18.15 4.94
CA ALA A 29 23.19 17.43 4.98
C ALA A 29 23.27 16.50 3.77
N ASP A 30 24.27 16.72 2.89
CA ASP A 30 24.47 15.95 1.65
C ASP A 30 24.63 14.43 1.89
N LYS A 31 24.92 14.01 3.12
CA LYS A 31 25.31 12.63 3.47
C LYS A 31 24.67 12.06 4.76
N SER A 32 23.69 12.75 5.34
CA SER A 32 22.97 12.28 6.52
C SER A 32 21.50 11.99 6.19
N GLY A 33 21.29 11.19 5.14
CA GLY A 33 20.00 10.54 4.85
C GLY A 33 19.92 9.15 5.52
N PRO A 34 18.76 8.47 5.47
CA PRO A 34 18.63 7.11 6.03
C PRO A 34 19.72 6.22 5.44
N LEU A 35 20.29 5.32 6.26
CA LEU A 35 21.34 4.37 5.87
C LEU A 35 21.14 3.89 4.42
N ASN A 36 22.11 4.19 3.55
CA ASN A 36 22.08 3.80 2.16
C ASN A 36 22.23 2.27 2.11
N ARG A 37 21.10 1.56 2.24
CA ARG A 37 21.04 0.10 2.13
C ARG A 37 21.15 -0.28 0.67
N ASP A 38 21.92 -1.33 0.41
CA ASP A 38 22.01 -1.89 -0.93
C ASP A 38 20.61 -2.30 -1.42
N PRO A 39 20.25 -2.03 -2.70
CA PRO A 39 18.98 -2.47 -3.25
C PRO A 39 18.83 -3.98 -3.15
N VAL A 40 17.63 -4.44 -2.81
CA VAL A 40 17.28 -5.86 -2.84
C VAL A 40 17.41 -6.37 -4.28
N PRO A 41 18.22 -7.40 -4.54
CA PRO A 41 18.37 -7.95 -5.87
C PRO A 41 17.11 -8.70 -6.30
N VAL A 42 16.79 -8.71 -7.60
CA VAL A 42 15.60 -9.39 -8.15
C VAL A 42 15.56 -10.88 -7.80
N ALA A 43 16.71 -11.53 -7.64
CA ALA A 43 16.81 -12.94 -7.25
C ALA A 43 16.35 -13.20 -5.79
N ALA A 44 16.39 -12.20 -4.91
CA ALA A 44 15.95 -12.33 -3.53
C ALA A 44 14.43 -12.18 -3.35
N LEU A 45 13.72 -11.69 -4.39
CA LEU A 45 12.27 -11.46 -4.30
C LEU A 45 11.46 -12.72 -4.00
N ASP A 46 11.91 -13.88 -4.47
CA ASP A 46 11.23 -15.16 -4.26
C ASP A 46 11.07 -15.50 -2.76
N GLY A 47 12.02 -15.09 -1.91
CA GLY A 47 12.00 -15.33 -0.46
C GLY A 47 11.19 -14.32 0.35
N LEU A 48 10.64 -13.28 -0.28
CA LEU A 48 9.95 -12.20 0.42
C LEU A 48 8.46 -12.45 0.63
N LEU A 49 7.81 -13.24 -0.24
CA LEU A 49 6.39 -13.55 -0.11
C LEU A 49 6.14 -14.34 1.18
N LEU A 50 4.95 -14.18 1.76
CA LEU A 50 4.49 -15.03 2.85
C LEU A 50 4.16 -16.42 2.32
N ASP A 51 4.44 -17.46 3.10
CA ASP A 51 4.03 -18.80 2.74
C ASP A 51 2.53 -19.02 2.99
N VAL A 52 2.00 -20.16 2.54
CA VAL A 52 0.58 -20.52 2.67
C VAL A 52 0.12 -20.58 4.13
N SER A 53 0.98 -21.03 5.05
CA SER A 53 0.64 -21.11 6.48
C SER A 53 0.47 -19.73 7.09
N GLN A 54 1.35 -18.79 6.72
CA GLN A 54 1.26 -17.39 7.13
C GLN A 54 -0.01 -16.75 6.55
N ILE A 55 -0.30 -16.96 5.27
CA ILE A 55 -1.53 -16.43 4.64
C ILE A 55 -2.80 -17.00 5.29
N ASN A 56 -2.84 -18.31 5.58
CA ASN A 56 -3.94 -18.94 6.32
C ASN A 56 -4.13 -18.28 7.69
N HIS A 57 -3.03 -18.06 8.44
CA HIS A 57 -3.08 -17.43 9.75
C HIS A 57 -3.71 -16.04 9.69
N GLU A 58 -3.22 -15.17 8.79
CA GLU A 58 -3.72 -13.80 8.65
C GLU A 58 -5.19 -13.74 8.22
N LEU A 59 -5.62 -14.64 7.33
CA LEU A 59 -7.00 -14.70 6.86
C LEU A 59 -7.96 -15.40 7.82
N GLY A 60 -7.47 -16.12 8.84
CA GLY A 60 -8.28 -17.07 9.59
C GLY A 60 -8.76 -18.26 8.73
N ALA A 61 -8.07 -18.55 7.63
CA ALA A 61 -8.36 -19.64 6.73
C ALA A 61 -7.57 -20.91 7.12
N SER A 62 -7.94 -22.05 6.54
CA SER A 62 -7.25 -23.34 6.78
C SER A 62 -6.84 -24.09 5.52
N SER A 63 -7.33 -23.66 4.36
CA SER A 63 -7.22 -24.40 3.10
C SER A 63 -6.78 -23.53 1.93
N MET A 64 -6.18 -22.35 2.18
CA MET A 64 -5.60 -21.54 1.11
C MET A 64 -4.56 -22.36 0.33
N LYS A 65 -4.56 -22.21 -0.98
CA LYS A 65 -3.54 -22.78 -1.87
C LYS A 65 -3.04 -21.72 -2.82
N VAL A 66 -1.76 -21.83 -3.19
CA VAL A 66 -1.24 -21.03 -4.31
C VAL A 66 -1.93 -21.53 -5.58
N TRP A 67 -2.79 -20.69 -6.15
CA TRP A 67 -3.45 -20.98 -7.42
C TRP A 67 -2.54 -20.64 -8.61
N TYR A 68 -1.82 -19.52 -8.52
CA TYR A 68 -0.93 -19.07 -9.58
C TYR A 68 0.25 -18.27 -9.03
N SER A 69 1.45 -18.53 -9.56
CA SER A 69 2.65 -17.73 -9.28
C SER A 69 3.02 -16.91 -10.53
N ALA A 70 3.29 -15.63 -10.33
CA ALA A 70 3.59 -14.68 -11.40
C ALA A 70 5.01 -14.09 -11.24
N LYS A 71 5.66 -13.88 -12.39
CA LYS A 71 6.92 -13.10 -12.50
C LYS A 71 6.75 -11.85 -13.38
N ALA A 72 5.55 -11.61 -13.87
CA ALA A 72 5.17 -10.48 -14.70
C ALA A 72 3.88 -9.88 -14.13
N MET A 73 3.69 -8.58 -14.36
CA MET A 73 2.49 -7.83 -13.96
C MET A 73 1.21 -8.51 -14.47
N TRP A 74 0.13 -8.41 -13.71
CA TRP A 74 -1.20 -8.83 -14.17
C TRP A 74 -1.82 -7.72 -15.01
N ASP A 75 -2.64 -8.07 -16.01
CA ASP A 75 -3.36 -7.07 -16.81
C ASP A 75 -4.87 -7.35 -16.76
N TRP A 76 -5.54 -6.71 -15.80
CA TRP A 76 -7.01 -6.65 -15.72
C TRP A 76 -7.53 -5.31 -16.22
N SER A 77 -6.69 -4.51 -16.90
CA SER A 77 -7.08 -3.18 -17.35
C SER A 77 -8.25 -3.19 -18.33
N LYS A 78 -8.56 -4.31 -18.99
CA LYS A 78 -9.72 -4.42 -19.89
C LYS A 78 -11.04 -4.58 -19.15
N SER A 79 -11.06 -5.24 -17.99
CA SER A 79 -12.28 -5.47 -17.21
C SER A 79 -12.65 -4.26 -16.35
N VAL A 80 -11.68 -3.51 -15.84
CA VAL A 80 -11.96 -2.33 -15.01
C VAL A 80 -12.41 -1.16 -15.89
N VAL A 81 -13.67 -0.76 -15.84
CA VAL A 81 -14.20 0.31 -16.71
C VAL A 81 -13.58 1.68 -16.39
N ASP A 82 -13.58 2.07 -15.11
CA ASP A 82 -12.93 3.31 -14.66
C ASP A 82 -11.44 3.06 -14.39
N LYS A 83 -10.59 3.50 -15.32
CA LYS A 83 -9.14 3.29 -15.23
C LYS A 83 -8.51 3.95 -14.00
N ASN A 84 -9.15 4.96 -13.41
CA ASN A 84 -8.67 5.57 -12.17
C ASN A 84 -8.75 4.61 -10.98
N CYS A 85 -9.59 3.58 -11.08
CA CYS A 85 -9.76 2.54 -10.06
C CYS A 85 -8.89 1.31 -10.27
N LEU A 86 -8.11 1.23 -11.35
CA LEU A 86 -7.32 0.04 -11.67
C LEU A 86 -6.28 -0.30 -10.59
N ALA A 87 -5.67 0.71 -9.95
CA ALA A 87 -4.74 0.46 -8.85
C ALA A 87 -5.43 -0.06 -7.58
N ILE A 88 -6.72 0.25 -7.41
CA ILE A 88 -7.53 -0.24 -6.30
C ILE A 88 -8.02 -1.65 -6.57
N ASP A 89 -8.47 -1.96 -7.80
CA ASP A 89 -8.97 -3.28 -8.22
C ASP A 89 -8.05 -4.42 -7.73
N GLY A 90 -6.74 -4.33 -8.03
CA GLY A 90 -5.81 -5.29 -7.46
C GLY A 90 -4.33 -4.97 -7.60
N PRO A 91 -3.46 -5.82 -7.02
CA PRO A 91 -2.02 -5.61 -7.01
C PRO A 91 -1.36 -5.71 -8.39
N ALA A 92 -0.18 -5.07 -8.51
CA ALA A 92 0.79 -5.30 -9.58
C ALA A 92 0.18 -5.30 -11.01
N GLN A 93 -0.70 -4.32 -11.27
CA GLN A 93 -1.33 -4.12 -12.57
C GLN A 93 -0.34 -3.55 -13.59
N ASP A 94 -0.29 -4.13 -14.78
CA ASP A 94 0.61 -3.75 -15.87
C ASP A 94 0.50 -2.25 -16.18
N LYS A 95 -0.72 -1.73 -16.36
CA LYS A 95 -0.94 -0.31 -16.66
C LYS A 95 -0.68 0.64 -15.50
N VAL A 96 -0.66 0.15 -14.26
CA VAL A 96 -0.32 0.94 -13.06
C VAL A 96 1.19 1.04 -12.87
N TYR A 97 1.92 -0.02 -13.22
CA TYR A 97 3.38 -0.08 -13.11
C TYR A 97 4.11 0.28 -14.41
N ALA A 98 3.40 0.41 -15.55
CA ALA A 98 3.98 0.80 -16.83
C ALA A 98 4.74 2.13 -16.71
N GLY A 99 5.97 2.17 -17.23
CA GLY A 99 6.81 3.38 -17.22
C GLY A 99 7.39 3.77 -15.86
N THR A 100 7.15 3.00 -14.80
CA THR A 100 7.66 3.32 -13.44
C THR A 100 9.12 2.92 -13.22
N GLY A 101 9.74 2.21 -14.18
CA GLY A 101 11.12 1.77 -14.09
C GLY A 101 11.37 0.53 -13.22
N TRP A 102 10.30 -0.19 -12.82
CA TRP A 102 10.44 -1.46 -12.09
C TRP A 102 11.34 -2.47 -12.85
N THR A 103 12.05 -3.31 -12.10
CA THR A 103 13.10 -4.20 -12.62
C THR A 103 12.81 -5.68 -12.43
N GLY A 104 11.93 -6.04 -11.50
CA GLY A 104 11.49 -7.40 -11.29
C GLY A 104 10.24 -7.48 -10.43
N MET A 105 9.47 -8.55 -10.59
CA MET A 105 8.26 -8.81 -9.81
C MET A 105 8.20 -10.27 -9.39
N ARG A 106 7.68 -10.53 -8.19
CA ARG A 106 7.17 -11.83 -7.75
C ARG A 106 5.79 -11.64 -7.15
N GLY A 107 4.84 -12.47 -7.56
CA GLY A 107 3.50 -12.42 -7.04
C GLY A 107 2.85 -13.80 -6.94
N GLN A 108 1.89 -13.93 -6.04
CA GLN A 108 1.09 -15.14 -5.89
C GLN A 108 -0.37 -14.77 -5.75
N ARG A 109 -1.23 -15.49 -6.48
CA ARG A 109 -2.68 -15.56 -6.23
C ARG A 109 -2.93 -16.81 -5.40
N LEU A 110 -3.59 -16.64 -4.27
CA LEU A 110 -3.96 -17.71 -3.36
C LEU A 110 -5.47 -17.75 -3.20
N ASP A 111 -6.02 -18.96 -3.13
CA ASP A 111 -7.45 -19.20 -3.13
C ASP A 111 -7.75 -20.50 -2.39
N ASP A 112 -8.82 -20.53 -1.60
CA ASP A 112 -9.28 -21.74 -0.90
C ASP A 112 -10.25 -22.59 -1.73
N SER A 113 -10.62 -22.12 -2.92
CA SER A 113 -11.50 -22.81 -3.87
C SER A 113 -10.78 -23.55 -5.00
N VAL A 114 -9.45 -23.69 -4.93
CA VAL A 114 -8.66 -24.37 -5.98
C VAL A 114 -9.15 -25.79 -6.25
N ASP A 115 -9.54 -26.52 -5.20
CA ASP A 115 -10.06 -27.89 -5.35
C ASP A 115 -11.58 -27.96 -5.55
N ASP A 116 -12.31 -26.91 -5.15
CA ASP A 116 -13.77 -26.82 -5.25
C ASP A 116 -14.19 -25.36 -5.45
N SER A 117 -14.42 -25.00 -6.71
CA SER A 117 -14.71 -23.62 -7.12
C SER A 117 -16.00 -23.06 -6.52
N LYS A 118 -16.88 -23.91 -5.94
CA LYS A 118 -18.15 -23.48 -5.32
C LYS A 118 -17.99 -23.05 -3.86
N ARG A 119 -16.80 -23.22 -3.28
CA ARG A 119 -16.58 -23.04 -1.84
C ARG A 119 -15.59 -21.94 -1.49
N ARG A 120 -15.40 -20.96 -2.38
CA ARG A 120 -14.54 -19.82 -2.08
C ARG A 120 -15.03 -19.13 -0.83
N THR A 121 -14.15 -19.00 0.16
CA THR A 121 -14.39 -18.17 1.35
C THR A 121 -13.30 -17.15 1.57
N HIS A 122 -12.11 -17.37 1.00
CA HIS A 122 -10.96 -16.48 1.12
C HIS A 122 -10.19 -16.42 -0.19
N TYR A 123 -9.64 -15.24 -0.46
CA TYR A 123 -8.79 -14.98 -1.61
C TYR A 123 -7.68 -14.02 -1.21
N ALA A 124 -6.48 -14.20 -1.75
CA ALA A 124 -5.40 -13.26 -1.54
C ALA A 124 -4.54 -13.12 -2.78
N ILE A 125 -3.99 -11.93 -2.97
CA ILE A 125 -2.86 -11.71 -3.86
C ILE A 125 -1.82 -10.93 -3.08
N GLN A 126 -0.59 -11.40 -3.14
CA GLN A 126 0.57 -10.68 -2.64
C GLN A 126 1.56 -10.52 -3.77
N ALA A 127 2.15 -9.33 -3.88
CA ALA A 127 3.20 -9.06 -4.85
C ALA A 127 4.30 -8.20 -4.23
N VAL A 128 5.54 -8.49 -4.65
CA VAL A 128 6.72 -7.66 -4.42
C VAL A 128 7.29 -7.21 -5.75
N VAL A 129 7.55 -5.92 -5.89
CA VAL A 129 8.05 -5.30 -7.12
C VAL A 129 9.32 -4.53 -6.81
N ALA A 130 10.43 -4.95 -7.39
CA ALA A 130 11.72 -4.28 -7.28
C ALA A 130 11.81 -3.08 -8.22
N PHE A 131 12.46 -2.04 -7.73
CA PHE A 131 12.90 -0.86 -8.47
C PHE A 131 14.43 -0.77 -8.43
N PRO A 132 15.07 0.12 -9.23
CA PRO A 132 16.52 0.30 -9.22
C PRO A 132 17.04 0.73 -7.83
N GLY A 133 16.35 1.63 -7.15
CA GLY A 133 16.68 2.05 -5.80
C GLY A 133 15.49 2.44 -4.95
N ALA A 134 15.75 2.76 -3.69
CA ALA A 134 14.72 3.17 -2.73
C ALA A 134 14.01 4.47 -3.14
N HIS A 135 14.72 5.38 -3.82
CA HIS A 135 14.12 6.62 -4.32
C HIS A 135 13.04 6.35 -5.37
N ASP A 136 13.27 5.40 -6.28
CA ASP A 136 12.32 5.03 -7.34
C ASP A 136 11.07 4.38 -6.76
N ALA A 137 11.23 3.46 -5.80
CA ALA A 137 10.12 2.85 -5.10
C ALA A 137 9.27 3.90 -4.34
N ASN A 138 9.92 4.85 -3.64
CA ASN A 138 9.21 5.95 -2.98
C ASN A 138 8.50 6.88 -3.97
N THR A 139 9.10 7.15 -5.13
CA THR A 139 8.46 7.92 -6.20
C THR A 139 7.21 7.21 -6.71
N PHE A 140 7.29 5.88 -6.93
CA PHE A 140 6.12 5.08 -7.27
C PHE A 140 5.04 5.16 -6.17
N PHE A 141 5.40 4.98 -4.90
CA PHE A 141 4.44 5.06 -3.80
C PHE A 141 3.73 6.42 -3.73
N ASN A 142 4.46 7.51 -3.87
CA ASN A 142 3.89 8.87 -3.87
C ASN A 142 2.90 9.08 -5.02
N ASN A 143 3.16 8.50 -6.20
CA ASN A 143 2.21 8.52 -7.30
C ASN A 143 0.95 7.70 -6.97
N GLN A 144 1.10 6.57 -6.28
CA GLN A 144 -0.03 5.75 -5.85
C GLN A 144 -0.91 6.45 -4.81
N VAL A 145 -0.36 7.32 -3.96
CA VAL A 145 -1.18 8.13 -3.02
C VAL A 145 -2.24 8.93 -3.79
N GLN A 146 -1.86 9.54 -4.91
CA GLN A 146 -2.79 10.30 -5.75
C GLN A 146 -3.70 9.39 -6.57
N SER A 147 -3.14 8.32 -7.16
CA SER A 147 -3.92 7.36 -7.94
C SER A 147 -5.04 6.73 -7.12
N TRP A 148 -4.74 6.26 -5.90
CA TRP A 148 -5.73 5.63 -5.02
C TRP A 148 -6.80 6.64 -4.58
N SER A 149 -6.38 7.87 -4.23
CA SER A 149 -7.30 8.94 -3.84
C SER A 149 -8.33 9.25 -4.94
N SER A 150 -7.97 9.10 -6.21
CA SER A 150 -8.89 9.34 -7.33
C SER A 150 -10.06 8.34 -7.40
N CYS A 151 -9.93 7.16 -6.78
CA CYS A 151 -10.98 6.14 -6.68
C CYS A 151 -11.60 6.02 -5.26
N SER A 152 -11.08 6.79 -4.29
CA SER A 152 -11.57 6.78 -2.90
C SER A 152 -13.04 7.19 -2.78
N ASN A 153 -13.84 6.46 -1.98
CA ASN A 153 -15.27 6.70 -1.79
C ASN A 153 -16.09 6.71 -3.09
N ARG A 154 -15.68 5.93 -4.09
CA ARG A 154 -16.35 5.83 -5.39
C ARG A 154 -16.73 4.39 -5.69
N ARG A 155 -17.36 4.20 -6.84
CA ARG A 155 -17.70 2.88 -7.40
C ARG A 155 -16.96 2.66 -8.71
N PHE A 156 -16.62 1.41 -8.99
CA PHE A 156 -16.19 0.97 -10.32
C PHE A 156 -16.87 -0.35 -10.71
N SER A 157 -16.86 -0.65 -11.99
CA SER A 157 -17.39 -1.89 -12.56
C SER A 157 -16.24 -2.72 -13.14
N ASP A 158 -16.26 -4.01 -12.80
CA ASP A 158 -15.53 -5.05 -13.53
C ASP A 158 -16.47 -5.73 -14.53
N VAL A 159 -16.12 -5.62 -15.80
CA VAL A 159 -16.87 -6.23 -16.90
C VAL A 159 -16.23 -7.54 -17.33
N SER A 160 -17.08 -8.53 -17.58
CA SER A 160 -16.70 -9.78 -18.23
C SER A 160 -17.65 -10.04 -19.40
N PRO A 161 -17.17 -10.54 -20.55
CA PRO A 161 -18.04 -10.94 -21.64
C PRO A 161 -19.12 -11.91 -21.16
N ASP A 162 -20.36 -11.68 -21.60
CA ASP A 162 -21.52 -12.54 -21.37
C ASP A 162 -21.87 -12.80 -19.89
N GLN A 163 -21.38 -11.96 -18.97
CA GLN A 163 -21.72 -12.00 -17.53
C GLN A 163 -22.21 -10.63 -17.08
N PRO A 164 -23.06 -10.56 -16.04
CA PRO A 164 -23.38 -9.30 -15.39
C PRO A 164 -22.11 -8.63 -14.86
N ASP A 165 -22.07 -7.31 -14.98
CA ASP A 165 -21.06 -6.46 -14.37
C ASP A 165 -20.95 -6.72 -12.86
N THR A 166 -19.71 -6.79 -12.37
CA THR A 166 -19.44 -6.80 -10.94
C THR A 166 -19.18 -5.37 -10.46
N LEU A 167 -20.09 -4.85 -9.64
CA LEU A 167 -19.95 -3.50 -9.08
C LEU A 167 -19.22 -3.54 -7.74
N TRP A 168 -18.24 -2.66 -7.57
CA TRP A 168 -17.47 -2.50 -6.36
C TRP A 168 -17.65 -1.11 -5.77
N THR A 169 -17.95 -1.04 -4.48
CA THR A 169 -17.87 0.21 -3.69
C THR A 169 -16.53 0.27 -2.96
N VAL A 170 -15.79 1.35 -3.16
CA VAL A 170 -14.47 1.59 -2.56
C VAL A 170 -14.63 2.46 -1.32
N GLY A 171 -14.00 2.03 -0.23
CA GLY A 171 -13.93 2.78 1.03
C GLY A 171 -13.00 3.99 0.93
N GLY A 172 -12.94 4.76 2.02
CA GLY A 172 -11.98 5.85 2.14
C GLY A 172 -10.54 5.32 2.10
N VAL A 173 -9.74 5.84 1.18
CA VAL A 173 -8.30 5.57 1.14
C VAL A 173 -7.62 6.29 2.30
N THR A 174 -6.76 5.56 3.02
CA THR A 174 -5.91 6.12 4.07
C THR A 174 -4.45 5.91 3.73
N ASN A 175 -3.60 6.80 4.21
CA ASN A 175 -2.15 6.63 4.23
C ASN A 175 -1.69 6.81 5.67
N ASP A 176 -1.38 5.70 6.35
CA ASP A 176 -0.83 5.72 7.70
C ASP A 176 0.59 5.16 7.69
N ASN A 177 1.53 5.94 8.23
CA ASN A 177 2.94 5.55 8.36
C ASN A 177 3.56 4.96 7.06
N GLY A 178 3.23 5.54 5.90
CA GLY A 178 3.74 5.09 4.61
C GLY A 178 3.10 3.79 4.11
N THR A 179 1.90 3.47 4.57
CA THR A 179 1.08 2.35 4.06
C THR A 179 -0.26 2.89 3.59
N LEU A 180 -0.50 2.75 2.28
CA LEU A 180 -1.80 3.00 1.68
C LEU A 180 -2.71 1.82 1.98
N SER A 181 -3.96 2.10 2.36
CA SER A 181 -4.97 1.06 2.52
C SER A 181 -6.37 1.55 2.18
N THR A 182 -7.22 0.62 1.75
CA THR A 182 -8.66 0.83 1.57
C THR A 182 -9.40 -0.51 1.57
N SER A 183 -10.73 -0.46 1.60
CA SER A 183 -11.61 -1.61 1.41
C SER A 183 -12.37 -1.52 0.08
N GLN A 184 -12.77 -2.67 -0.45
CA GLN A 184 -13.66 -2.81 -1.59
C GLN A 184 -14.80 -3.74 -1.17
N VAL A 185 -16.04 -3.38 -1.47
CA VAL A 185 -17.22 -4.22 -1.17
C VAL A 185 -17.91 -4.54 -2.49
N GLN A 186 -18.13 -5.82 -2.75
CA GLN A 186 -18.86 -6.25 -3.93
C GLN A 186 -20.36 -6.02 -3.70
N GLU A 187 -20.98 -5.20 -4.54
CA GLU A 187 -22.42 -4.95 -4.45
C GLU A 187 -23.20 -6.20 -4.87
N GLY A 188 -24.13 -6.64 -4.01
CA GLY A 188 -24.84 -7.91 -4.21
C GLY A 188 -23.97 -9.15 -4.06
N GLY A 189 -22.73 -9.03 -3.57
CA GLY A 189 -21.80 -10.14 -3.38
C GLY A 189 -21.94 -10.85 -2.03
N ASP A 190 -23.12 -10.82 -1.40
CA ASP A 190 -23.40 -11.48 -0.10
C ASP A 190 -22.40 -11.17 1.02
N GLY A 191 -21.88 -9.94 1.05
CA GLY A 191 -20.88 -9.51 2.05
C GLY A 191 -19.44 -9.82 1.68
N TRP A 192 -19.16 -10.21 0.44
CA TRP A 192 -17.80 -10.32 -0.07
C TRP A 192 -17.09 -8.96 -0.04
N THR A 193 -16.02 -8.90 0.76
CA THR A 193 -15.23 -7.69 0.94
C THR A 193 -13.76 -7.99 0.68
N CYS A 194 -13.04 -6.99 0.20
CA CYS A 194 -11.61 -7.02 0.03
C CYS A 194 -10.95 -5.87 0.79
N GLN A 195 -9.75 -6.11 1.28
CA GLN A 195 -8.82 -5.09 1.78
C GLN A 195 -7.65 -4.97 0.82
N ARG A 196 -7.24 -3.74 0.54
CA ARG A 196 -6.04 -3.40 -0.21
C ARG A 196 -5.01 -2.79 0.72
N ALA A 197 -3.75 -3.15 0.53
CA ALA A 197 -2.63 -2.48 1.15
C ALA A 197 -1.48 -2.33 0.16
N LEU A 198 -0.82 -1.18 0.19
CA LEU A 198 0.39 -0.91 -0.57
C LEU A 198 1.39 -0.17 0.31
N THR A 199 2.63 -0.63 0.35
CA THR A 199 3.74 0.09 1.00
C THR A 199 5.03 -0.13 0.23
N VAL A 200 6.08 0.60 0.61
CA VAL A 200 7.43 0.43 0.08
C VAL A 200 8.44 0.28 1.21
N ARG A 201 9.43 -0.60 1.02
CA ARG A 201 10.60 -0.71 1.91
C ARG A 201 11.84 -0.94 1.03
N ASN A 202 12.93 -0.22 1.33
CA ASN A 202 14.08 -0.16 0.43
C ASN A 202 13.62 0.14 -1.01
N ASN A 203 14.09 -0.60 -2.00
CA ASN A 203 13.71 -0.52 -3.41
C ASN A 203 12.51 -1.42 -3.79
N VAL A 204 11.73 -1.93 -2.83
CA VAL A 204 10.67 -2.90 -3.09
C VAL A 204 9.31 -2.32 -2.71
N ALA A 205 8.38 -2.28 -3.68
CA ALA A 205 6.97 -2.09 -3.42
C ALA A 205 6.29 -3.42 -3.05
N ILE A 206 5.38 -3.37 -2.09
CA ILE A 206 4.67 -4.50 -1.52
C ILE A 206 3.18 -4.21 -1.66
N ASP A 207 2.51 -4.99 -2.52
CA ASP A 207 1.18 -4.70 -3.02
C ASP A 207 0.27 -5.91 -2.78
N VAL A 208 -0.76 -5.73 -1.96
CA VAL A 208 -1.53 -6.83 -1.36
C VAL A 208 -3.03 -6.59 -1.49
N VAL A 209 -3.77 -7.60 -1.90
CA VAL A 209 -5.22 -7.66 -1.72
C VAL A 209 -5.57 -8.95 -0.98
N THR A 210 -6.56 -8.86 -0.12
CA THR A 210 -7.17 -10.02 0.54
C THR A 210 -8.66 -9.84 0.53
N CYS A 211 -9.42 -10.92 0.34
CA CYS A 211 -10.86 -10.88 0.33
C CYS A 211 -11.45 -12.05 1.12
N ALA A 212 -12.58 -11.80 1.78
CA ALA A 212 -13.36 -12.80 2.49
C ALA A 212 -14.81 -12.32 2.69
N TYR A 213 -15.72 -13.25 3.00
CA TYR A 213 -17.09 -12.93 3.46
C TYR A 213 -17.14 -12.37 4.88
N SER A 214 -16.10 -12.59 5.68
CA SER A 214 -15.98 -12.07 7.03
C SER A 214 -14.52 -11.68 7.30
N GLN A 215 -14.16 -10.44 6.98
CA GLN A 215 -12.81 -9.94 7.22
C GLN A 215 -12.81 -8.95 8.39
N THR A 216 -12.20 -9.34 9.51
CA THR A 216 -12.01 -8.47 10.69
C THR A 216 -10.56 -8.01 10.77
N GLY A 217 -10.32 -6.80 11.29
CA GLY A 217 -8.97 -6.27 11.44
C GLY A 217 -8.39 -5.74 10.13
N SER A 218 -7.06 -5.76 10.00
CA SER A 218 -6.30 -5.09 8.94
C SER A 218 -5.40 -6.07 8.15
N VAL A 219 -5.95 -7.24 7.82
CA VAL A 219 -5.25 -8.38 7.20
C VAL A 219 -4.33 -7.99 6.04
N ALA A 220 -4.78 -7.16 5.09
CA ALA A 220 -3.92 -6.76 3.97
C ALA A 220 -2.69 -5.94 4.44
N ILE A 221 -2.88 -5.07 5.45
CA ILE A 221 -1.81 -4.28 6.06
C ILE A 221 -0.86 -5.20 6.85
N ASP A 222 -1.39 -6.18 7.56
CA ASP A 222 -0.60 -7.12 8.36
C ASP A 222 0.31 -7.98 7.45
N ILE A 223 -0.22 -8.48 6.33
CA ILE A 223 0.56 -9.18 5.31
C ILE A 223 1.64 -8.26 4.72
N ALA A 224 1.26 -7.05 4.31
CA ALA A 224 2.21 -6.08 3.74
C ALA A 224 3.33 -5.74 4.75
N THR A 225 2.99 -5.62 6.03
CA THR A 225 3.93 -5.34 7.12
C THR A 225 4.92 -6.49 7.36
N GLN A 226 4.46 -7.74 7.31
CA GLN A 226 5.34 -8.90 7.44
C GLN A 226 6.31 -9.02 6.26
N ILE A 227 5.84 -8.78 5.03
CA ILE A 227 6.70 -8.76 3.84
C ILE A 227 7.70 -7.60 3.96
N ALA A 228 7.25 -6.41 4.39
CA ALA A 228 8.11 -5.26 4.68
C ALA A 228 9.22 -5.59 5.69
N ALA A 229 8.91 -6.37 6.72
CA ALA A 229 9.88 -6.84 7.69
C ALA A 229 10.89 -7.84 7.08
N LYS A 230 10.48 -8.70 6.13
CA LYS A 230 11.41 -9.57 5.37
C LYS A 230 12.33 -8.74 4.46
N VAL A 231 11.80 -7.70 3.81
CA VAL A 231 12.59 -6.75 3.00
C VAL A 231 13.63 -6.02 3.85
N ALA A 232 13.25 -5.58 5.05
CA ALA A 232 14.16 -4.87 5.95
C ALA A 232 15.30 -5.73 6.53
N ARG A 233 15.29 -7.05 6.29
CA ARG A 233 16.34 -8.00 6.70
C ARG A 233 17.25 -8.44 5.55
N GLN A 234 16.93 -8.04 4.32
CA GLN A 234 17.86 -8.13 3.20
C GLN A 234 19.04 -7.18 3.45
#